data_AF-A0AAW7FCQ8-F1
#
_entry.id   AF-A0AAW7FCQ8-F1
#
_cell.length_a   1.000
_cell.length_b   1.000
_cell.length_c   1.000
_cell.angle_alpha   90.00
_cell.angle_beta   90.00
_cell.angle_gamma   90.00
#
_symmetry.space_group_name_H-M   'P 1'
#
loop_
_entity.id
_entity.type
_entity.pdbx_description
1 polymer ?
#
loop_
_entity_poly.entity_id
_entity_poly.type
_entity_poly.pdbx_seq_one_letter_code
_entity_poly.pdbx_strand_id
1 'polypeptide(L)'
;MTPCLENGKAAYIDFLDDNETGWGSTEFIVMRPKKEIHPFISYIMCRNPDFKEYAESCMEGSTGRQRVNLDHLKKFNVNLPTEASLRIINELLDSFESKLINNSKQIDSLEKLRDTLLPKLMSGEVRVQYAEEAIASVA
;
A
#
# COMPACT_ATOMS: atom_id res chain seq x y z
N MET A 1 -17.43 4.66 -18.32
CA MET A 1 -16.13 4.33 -17.70
C MET A 1 -16.05 5.14 -16.41
N THR A 2 -16.01 4.46 -15.27
CA THR A 2 -15.93 5.08 -13.93
C THR A 2 -14.48 5.50 -13.66
N PRO A 3 -14.20 6.78 -13.30
CA PRO A 3 -12.85 7.26 -12.99
C PRO A 3 -12.09 6.44 -11.94
N CYS A 4 -10.75 6.45 -12.01
CA CYS A 4 -9.89 5.67 -11.10
C CYS A 4 -10.05 6.05 -9.62
N LEU A 5 -10.27 7.34 -9.33
CA LEU A 5 -10.50 7.86 -7.98
C LEU A 5 -11.73 7.24 -7.33
N GLU A 6 -12.85 7.18 -8.08
CA GLU A 6 -14.11 6.60 -7.60
C GLU A 6 -13.97 5.12 -7.24
N ASN A 7 -13.04 4.41 -7.89
CA ASN A 7 -12.72 3.02 -7.60
C ASN A 7 -11.71 2.84 -6.44
N GLY A 8 -11.27 3.92 -5.79
CA GLY A 8 -10.33 3.86 -4.67
C GLY A 8 -8.93 3.38 -5.07
N LYS A 9 -8.54 3.52 -6.33
CA LYS A 9 -7.21 3.12 -6.79
C LYS A 9 -6.17 4.07 -6.19
N ALA A 10 -5.37 3.54 -5.28
CA ALA A 10 -4.28 4.26 -4.62
C ALA A 10 -3.10 3.32 -4.41
N ALA A 11 -1.89 3.86 -4.55
CA ALA A 11 -0.64 3.17 -4.28
C ALA A 11 0.15 3.93 -3.22
N TYR A 12 0.83 3.18 -2.36
CA TYR A 12 1.85 3.70 -1.47
C TYR A 12 3.22 3.40 -2.10
N ILE A 13 4.10 4.39 -2.13
CA ILE A 13 5.41 4.29 -2.78
C ILE A 13 6.48 4.34 -1.70
N ASP A 14 7.13 3.21 -1.46
CA ASP A 14 8.09 2.97 -0.37
C ASP A 14 9.44 2.38 -0.84
N PHE A 15 9.61 2.24 -2.15
CA PHE A 15 10.78 1.58 -2.76
C PHE A 15 11.77 2.55 -3.44
N LEU A 16 11.47 3.85 -3.43
CA LEU A 16 12.35 4.86 -4.03
C LEU A 16 13.43 5.29 -3.04
N ASP A 17 14.67 5.40 -3.53
CA ASP A 17 15.80 5.89 -2.75
C ASP A 17 15.72 7.41 -2.50
N ASP A 18 16.52 7.90 -1.55
CA ASP A 18 16.62 9.33 -1.26
C ASP A 18 17.06 10.13 -2.51
N ASN A 19 16.24 11.11 -2.89
CA ASN A 19 16.38 11.92 -4.10
C ASN A 19 16.21 11.17 -5.43
N GLU A 20 15.70 9.93 -5.42
CA GLU A 20 15.34 9.23 -6.63
C GLU A 20 14.08 9.86 -7.27
N THR A 21 14.12 10.05 -8.59
CA THR A 21 13.00 10.61 -9.33
C THR A 21 12.15 9.50 -9.94
N GLY A 22 10.93 9.32 -9.42
CA GLY A 22 9.90 8.50 -10.03
C GLY A 22 9.20 9.23 -11.18
N TRP A 23 8.98 8.52 -12.29
CA TRP A 23 8.23 9.03 -13.46
C TRP A 23 6.85 8.39 -13.50
N GLY A 24 5.83 9.19 -13.83
CA GLY A 24 4.46 8.73 -13.88
C GLY A 24 3.59 9.58 -14.80
N SER A 25 2.33 9.16 -14.95
CA SER A 25 1.33 9.92 -15.70
C SER A 25 1.01 11.24 -15.00
N THR A 26 0.64 12.27 -15.78
CA THR A 26 0.05 13.51 -15.27
C THR A 26 -1.33 13.31 -14.64
N GLU A 27 -1.92 12.11 -14.82
CA GLU A 27 -3.20 11.72 -14.23
C GLU A 27 -3.07 11.26 -12.76
N PHE A 28 -1.86 11.19 -12.22
CA PHE A 28 -1.64 10.88 -10.80
C PHE A 28 -1.72 12.13 -9.93
N ILE A 29 -2.43 12.02 -8.81
CA ILE A 29 -2.37 13.00 -7.73
C ILE A 29 -1.33 12.49 -6.73
N VAL A 30 -0.19 13.17 -6.67
CA VAL A 30 0.90 12.81 -5.75
C VAL A 30 0.68 13.52 -4.42
N MET A 31 0.33 12.76 -3.38
CA MET A 31 0.23 13.26 -2.01
C MET A 31 1.54 13.02 -1.28
N ARG A 32 2.10 14.08 -0.70
CA ARG A 32 3.29 14.02 0.16
C ARG A 32 2.97 14.59 1.54
N PRO A 33 3.34 13.93 2.63
CA PRO A 33 3.16 14.47 3.97
C PRO A 33 4.01 15.74 4.14
N LYS A 34 3.61 16.61 5.07
CA LYS A 34 4.51 17.65 5.58
C LYS A 34 5.58 17.01 6.47
N LYS A 35 6.65 17.76 6.73
CA LYS A 35 7.66 17.40 7.74
C LYS A 35 6.95 17.03 9.05
N GLU A 36 7.45 16.02 9.75
CA GLU A 36 6.94 15.50 11.05
C GLU A 36 5.69 14.60 10.97
N ILE A 37 5.08 14.43 9.79
CA ILE A 37 3.97 13.50 9.58
C ILE A 37 4.51 12.22 8.93
N HIS A 38 4.23 11.06 9.52
CA HIS A 38 4.62 9.77 8.96
C HIS A 38 4.09 9.59 7.52
N PRO A 39 4.89 9.17 6.52
CA PRO A 39 4.48 9.10 5.12
C PRO A 39 3.24 8.24 4.85
N PHE A 40 3.14 7.10 5.51
CA PHE A 40 1.98 6.21 5.44
C PHE A 40 0.64 6.89 5.78
N ILE A 41 0.62 8.00 6.55
CA ILE A 41 -0.61 8.79 6.79
C ILE A 41 -1.21 9.29 5.48
N SER A 42 -0.40 9.68 4.49
CA SER A 42 -0.93 10.15 3.20
C SER A 42 -1.73 9.06 2.48
N TYR A 43 -1.30 7.80 2.60
CA TYR A 43 -2.00 6.65 2.06
C TYR A 43 -3.27 6.31 2.85
N ILE A 44 -3.24 6.44 4.17
CA ILE A 44 -4.44 6.27 5.01
C ILE A 44 -5.47 7.36 4.67
N MET A 45 -5.03 8.62 4.54
CA MET A 45 -5.89 9.75 4.20
C MET A 45 -6.55 9.61 2.82
N CYS A 46 -5.82 9.15 1.80
CA CYS A 46 -6.43 8.98 0.47
C CYS A 46 -7.50 7.88 0.41
N ARG A 47 -7.52 6.99 1.42
CA ARG A 47 -8.51 5.93 1.60
C ARG A 47 -9.58 6.27 2.63
N ASN A 48 -9.46 7.40 3.31
CA ASN A 48 -10.49 7.87 4.24
C ASN A 48 -11.76 8.22 3.44
N PRO A 49 -12.96 7.76 3.86
CA PRO A 49 -14.21 8.03 3.15
C PRO A 49 -14.49 9.51 2.95
N ASP A 50 -14.32 10.34 3.98
CA ASP A 50 -14.59 11.78 3.92
C ASP A 50 -13.68 12.48 2.91
N PHE A 51 -12.38 12.11 2.89
CA PHE A 51 -11.44 12.62 1.89
C PHE A 51 -11.81 12.16 0.48
N LYS A 52 -12.18 10.88 0.31
CA LYS A 52 -12.53 10.30 -0.99
C LYS A 52 -13.78 10.97 -1.56
N GLU A 53 -14.84 11.10 -0.76
CA GLU A 53 -16.08 11.78 -1.14
C GLU A 53 -15.83 13.25 -1.50
N TYR A 54 -15.01 13.95 -0.72
CA TYR A 54 -14.63 15.31 -1.04
C TYR A 54 -13.83 15.39 -2.35
N ALA A 55 -12.87 14.49 -2.57
CA ALA A 55 -12.08 14.46 -3.79
C ALA A 55 -12.93 14.16 -5.04
N GLU A 56 -13.92 13.28 -4.93
CA GLU A 56 -14.93 13.01 -5.96
C GLU A 56 -15.78 14.25 -6.25
N SER A 57 -16.19 14.99 -5.22
CA SER A 57 -16.93 16.25 -5.40
C SER A 57 -16.13 17.35 -6.10
N CYS A 58 -14.79 17.24 -6.07
CA CYS A 58 -13.88 18.15 -6.76
C CYS A 58 -13.65 17.78 -8.24
N MET A 59 -14.31 16.75 -8.76
CA MET A 59 -14.13 16.29 -10.14
C MET A 59 -14.85 17.18 -11.16
N GLU A 60 -14.11 17.66 -12.15
CA GLU A 60 -14.60 18.53 -13.23
C GLU A 60 -14.34 17.89 -14.60
N GLY A 61 -15.21 18.20 -15.58
CA GLY A 61 -15.10 17.71 -16.96
C GLY A 61 -16.31 16.89 -17.43
N SER A 62 -16.24 16.39 -18.66
CA SER A 62 -17.29 15.55 -19.25
C SER A 62 -17.15 14.08 -18.87
N THR A 63 -18.26 13.33 -18.96
CA THR A 63 -18.34 11.92 -18.55
C THR A 63 -17.22 11.07 -19.17
N GLY A 64 -16.43 10.41 -18.32
CA GLY A 64 -15.27 9.59 -18.72
C GLY A 64 -13.93 10.33 -18.89
N ARG A 65 -13.88 11.66 -18.76
CA ARG A 65 -12.65 12.48 -18.73
C ARG A 65 -12.60 13.44 -17.54
N GLN A 66 -13.36 13.13 -16.49
CA GLN A 66 -13.36 13.92 -15.28
C GLN A 66 -12.00 13.85 -14.57
N ARG A 67 -11.52 15.00 -14.11
CA ARG A 67 -10.28 15.14 -13.33
C ARG A 67 -10.57 15.88 -12.04
N VAL A 68 -9.83 15.54 -10.99
CA VAL A 68 -9.91 16.30 -9.75
C VAL A 68 -9.29 17.67 -9.96
N ASN A 69 -10.05 18.72 -9.67
CA ASN A 69 -9.52 20.07 -9.58
C ASN A 69 -8.65 20.17 -8.32
N LEU A 70 -7.33 20.28 -8.51
CA LEU A 70 -6.38 20.30 -7.39
C LEU A 70 -6.53 21.53 -6.50
N ASP A 71 -6.98 22.66 -7.04
CA ASP A 71 -7.16 23.89 -6.25
C ASP A 71 -8.41 23.82 -5.38
N HIS A 72 -9.41 23.03 -5.76
CA HIS A 72 -10.51 22.65 -4.89
C HIS A 72 -10.07 21.60 -3.87
N LEU A 73 -9.38 20.55 -4.30
CA LEU A 73 -8.93 19.47 -3.41
C LEU A 73 -8.08 19.99 -2.24
N LYS A 74 -7.18 20.95 -2.48
CA LYS A 74 -6.33 21.58 -1.45
C LYS A 74 -7.11 22.29 -0.34
N LYS A 75 -8.40 22.58 -0.53
CA LYS A 75 -9.26 23.23 0.47
C LYS A 75 -9.88 22.23 1.45
N PHE A 76 -9.61 20.93 1.29
CA PHE A 76 -10.02 19.93 2.28
C PHE A 76 -9.40 20.23 3.65
N ASN A 77 -10.24 20.37 4.67
CA ASN A 77 -9.77 20.64 6.03
C ASN A 77 -9.39 19.33 6.72
N VAL A 78 -8.17 19.29 7.25
CA VAL A 78 -7.66 18.18 8.05
C VAL A 78 -7.43 18.69 9.47
N ASN A 79 -8.06 18.03 10.45
CA ASN A 79 -7.80 18.30 11.86
C ASN A 79 -6.48 17.64 12.25
N LEU A 80 -5.44 18.44 12.46
CA LEU A 80 -4.15 17.94 12.91
C LEU A 80 -4.19 17.65 14.42
N PRO A 81 -3.71 16.48 14.87
CA PRO A 81 -3.56 16.19 16.29
C PRO A 81 -2.50 17.09 16.93
N THR A 82 -2.46 17.09 18.26
CA THR A 82 -1.35 17.70 19.00
C THR A 82 -0.02 17.01 18.66
N GLU A 83 1.11 17.71 18.83
CA GLU A 83 2.44 17.13 18.60
C GLU A 83 2.68 15.85 19.41
N ALA A 84 2.20 15.79 20.65
CA ALA A 84 2.31 14.61 21.50
C ALA A 84 1.54 13.41 20.90
N SER A 85 0.32 13.64 20.40
CA SER A 85 -0.47 12.63 19.74
C SER A 85 0.14 12.21 18.40
N LEU A 86 0.66 13.16 17.62
CA LEU A 86 1.35 12.89 16.36
C LEU A 86 2.56 11.99 16.54
N ARG A 87 3.37 12.22 17.59
CA ARG A 87 4.52 11.34 17.90
C ARG A 87 4.08 9.91 18.15
N ILE A 88 3.05 9.70 18.96
CA ILE A 88 2.50 8.36 19.24
C ILE A 88 1.98 7.69 17.96
N ILE A 89 1.27 8.46 17.13
CA ILE A 89 0.75 7.95 15.85
C ILE A 89 1.91 7.54 14.93
N ASN A 90 2.94 8.36 14.80
CA ASN A 90 4.09 8.06 13.95
C ASN A 90 4.80 6.77 14.41
N GLU A 91 5.11 6.65 15.71
CA GLU A 91 5.75 5.44 16.27
C GLU A 91 4.91 4.17 16.04
N LEU A 92 3.58 4.30 16.17
CA LEU A 92 2.66 3.20 15.91
C LEU A 92 2.67 2.80 14.43
N LEU A 93 2.66 3.79 13.52
CA LEU A 93 2.67 3.57 12.09
C LEU A 93 3.99 2.97 11.60
N ASP A 94 5.13 3.36 12.18
CA ASP A 94 6.44 2.76 11.87
C ASP A 94 6.39 1.24 12.08
N SER A 95 5.80 0.79 13.19
CA SER A 95 5.65 -0.63 13.51
C SER A 95 4.72 -1.36 12.53
N PHE A 96 3.60 -0.74 12.16
CA PHE A 96 2.66 -1.33 11.22
C PHE A 96 3.20 -1.39 9.80
N GLU A 97 3.83 -0.32 9.33
CA GLU A 97 4.48 -0.27 8.02
C GLU A 97 5.58 -1.33 7.93
N SER A 98 6.45 -1.41 8.93
CA SER A 98 7.51 -2.43 8.99
C SER A 98 6.94 -3.85 8.89
N LYS A 99 5.83 -4.13 9.59
CA LYS A 99 5.14 -5.43 9.51
C LYS A 99 4.55 -5.68 8.13
N LEU A 100 3.92 -4.67 7.53
CA LEU A 100 3.32 -4.78 6.20
C LEU A 100 4.39 -5.10 5.14
N ILE A 101 5.51 -4.37 5.14
CA ILE A 101 6.62 -4.58 4.23
C ILE A 101 7.22 -5.99 4.42
N ASN A 102 7.45 -6.41 5.66
CA ASN A 102 8.00 -7.73 5.95
C ASN A 102 7.07 -8.86 5.50
N ASN A 103 5.77 -8.74 5.75
CA ASN A 103 4.80 -9.72 5.30
C ASN A 103 4.74 -9.79 3.77
N SER A 104 4.80 -8.64 3.07
CA SER A 104 4.85 -8.62 1.60
C SER A 104 6.08 -9.36 1.08
N LYS A 105 7.27 -9.10 1.66
CA LYS A 105 8.51 -9.80 1.29
C LYS A 105 8.44 -11.31 1.54
N GLN A 106 7.79 -11.73 2.63
CA GLN A 106 7.58 -13.14 2.93
C GLN A 106 6.65 -13.80 1.91
N ILE A 107 5.53 -13.14 1.57
CA ILE A 107 4.61 -13.62 0.54
C ILE A 107 5.35 -13.80 -0.79
N ASP A 108 6.07 -12.79 -1.26
CA ASP A 108 6.84 -12.87 -2.51
C ASP A 108 7.85 -14.02 -2.50
N SER A 109 8.51 -14.25 -1.37
CA SER A 109 9.47 -15.34 -1.20
C SER A 109 8.79 -16.70 -1.24
N LEU A 110 7.65 -16.85 -0.57
CA LEU A 110 6.87 -18.10 -0.56
C LEU A 110 6.27 -18.41 -1.92
N GLU A 111 5.79 -17.40 -2.65
CA GLU A 111 5.29 -17.56 -4.02
C GLU A 111 6.40 -18.02 -4.97
N LYS A 112 7.56 -17.37 -4.93
CA LYS A 112 8.73 -17.80 -5.72
C LYS A 112 9.17 -19.22 -5.37
N LEU A 113 9.17 -19.57 -4.09
CA LEU A 113 9.51 -20.91 -3.63
C LEU A 113 8.51 -21.94 -4.16
N ARG A 114 7.20 -21.66 -4.05
CA ARG A 114 6.14 -22.50 -4.61
C ARG A 114 6.34 -22.71 -6.11
N ASP A 115 6.51 -21.63 -6.86
CA ASP A 115 6.61 -21.67 -8.32
C ASP A 115 7.88 -22.37 -8.80
N THR A 116 8.94 -22.33 -7.99
CA THR A 116 10.18 -23.07 -8.26
C THR A 116 10.06 -24.54 -7.92
N LEU A 117 9.47 -24.88 -6.77
CA LEU A 117 9.42 -26.26 -6.27
C LEU A 117 8.34 -27.09 -6.94
N LEU A 118 7.17 -26.51 -7.23
CA LEU A 118 6.04 -27.27 -7.76
C LEU A 118 6.37 -28.01 -9.07
N PRO A 119 7.03 -27.41 -10.08
CA PRO A 119 7.45 -28.13 -11.29
C PRO A 119 8.48 -29.23 -11.01
N LYS A 120 9.42 -29.00 -10.10
CA LYS A 120 10.46 -29.97 -9.71
C LYS A 120 9.88 -31.18 -8.98
N LEU A 121 8.87 -30.96 -8.15
CA LEU A 121 8.12 -32.02 -7.47
C LEU A 121 7.28 -32.84 -8.45
N MET A 122 6.59 -32.18 -9.39
CA MET A 122 5.75 -32.86 -10.40
C MET A 122 6.57 -33.66 -11.42
N SER A 123 7.71 -33.14 -11.86
CA SER A 123 8.65 -33.86 -12.75
C SER A 123 9.38 -34.99 -12.02
N GLY A 124 9.48 -34.90 -10.69
CA GLY A 124 10.17 -35.85 -9.86
C GLY A 124 11.68 -35.67 -9.77
N GLU A 125 12.19 -34.53 -10.25
CA GLU A 125 13.55 -34.06 -9.99
C GLU A 125 13.80 -33.89 -8.48
N VAL A 126 12.76 -33.51 -7.71
CA VAL A 126 12.79 -33.42 -6.24
C VAL A 126 11.75 -34.39 -5.65
N ARG A 127 12.11 -35.08 -4.57
CA ARG A 127 11.23 -36.00 -3.82
C ARG A 127 11.15 -35.59 -2.36
N VAL A 128 9.95 -35.66 -1.79
CA VAL A 128 9.72 -35.44 -0.36
C VAL A 128 10.08 -36.72 0.39
N GLN A 129 11.09 -36.66 1.25
CA GLN A 129 11.36 -37.74 2.20
C GLN A 129 10.51 -37.51 3.45
N TYR A 130 9.65 -38.45 3.77
CA TYR A 130 8.92 -38.43 5.05
C TYR A 130 9.85 -39.02 6.12
N ALA A 131 10.13 -38.26 7.17
CA ALA A 131 10.78 -38.81 8.36
C ALA A 131 9.74 -39.61 9.15
N GLU A 132 9.88 -40.94 9.20
CA GLU A 132 8.97 -41.85 9.90
C GLU A 132 8.91 -41.61 11.42
N GLU A 133 9.84 -40.82 11.99
CA GLU A 133 9.98 -40.63 13.44
C GLU A 133 8.89 -39.75 14.11
N ALA A 134 8.10 -38.98 13.35
CA ALA A 134 7.08 -38.09 13.94
C ALA A 134 5.70 -38.73 14.15
N ILE A 135 5.43 -39.91 13.58
CA ILE A 135 4.11 -40.57 13.69
C ILE A 135 4.04 -41.51 14.90
N ALA A 136 5.18 -41.97 15.41
CA ALA A 136 5.25 -42.90 16.54
C ALA A 136 5.05 -42.24 17.93
N SER A 137 5.14 -40.91 18.05
CA SER A 137 5.00 -40.21 19.34
C SER A 137 3.58 -39.71 19.65
N VAL A 138 2.59 -40.04 18.80
CA VAL A 138 1.19 -39.62 18.94
C VAL A 138 0.23 -40.83 19.05
N ALA A 139 0.76 -42.05 19.16
CA ALA A 139 0.00 -43.27 19.41
C ALA A 139 0.10 -43.72 20.87
#